data_AF-A0A3D2G5Y8-F1
#
_entry.id   AF-A0A3D2G5Y8-F1
#
_cell.length_a   1.000
_cell.length_b   1.000
_cell.length_c   1.000
_cell.angle_alpha   90.00
_cell.angle_beta   90.00
_cell.angle_gamma   90.00
#
_symmetry.space_group_name_H-M   'P 1'
#
loop_
_entity.id
_entity.type
_entity.pdbx_description
1 polymer ?
#
loop_
_entity_poly.entity_id
_entity_poly.type
_entity_poly.pdbx_seq_one_letter_code
_entity_poly.pdbx_strand_id
1 'polypeptide(L)'
;MHLSERILIVRDRIQKGRSRMKREEFLNTLFENIPNYTKEEQEEIRQYYEELICDGVEAGLDEEEVISRLESPENIAFSLKKEYKEERKAEVSVVCDSSDDYTSSQPVAHAVISARDRGIALEPSEDGRVHVHCEKDEIDEIVCYEKEGMFFFSHRSKRRMHFFGGFSRVDSTIKVQIPESVMQAELSTTNGGIRISEISKPEMVKAHTTNGGITCNDVRASHVELISSNASVKCEDTKVQTICMESTNGALRLKDVQADEKLVAHTTNGSIHFEEIDAKDIQLKTSNASIKGTLRGKGTEYAIESGTSNGKNSLPSKWNQSDSAAKRLSVHTSNANIKVAFEEM
;
A
#
# COMPACT_ATOMS: atom_id res chain seq x y z
N MET A 1 40.95 46.29 35.44
CA MET A 1 39.71 46.87 34.87
C MET A 1 39.40 46.18 33.52
N HIS A 2 39.12 44.86 33.49
CA HIS A 2 38.82 44.13 32.23
C HIS A 2 38.15 42.74 32.36
N LEU A 3 37.74 42.31 33.56
CA LEU A 3 37.06 41.01 33.78
C LEU A 3 35.57 41.16 34.12
N SER A 4 35.14 42.29 34.66
CA SER A 4 33.73 42.55 35.00
C SER A 4 32.87 42.90 33.78
N GLU A 5 33.42 43.60 32.78
CA GLU A 5 32.70 43.94 31.54
C GLU A 5 32.52 42.73 30.60
N ARG A 6 33.47 41.78 30.60
CA ARG A 6 33.34 40.55 29.80
C ARG A 6 32.32 39.56 30.35
N ILE A 7 32.10 39.52 31.67
CA ILE A 7 31.07 38.67 32.28
C ILE A 7 29.67 39.25 32.09
N LEU A 8 29.51 40.57 32.05
CA LEU A 8 28.23 41.19 31.70
C LEU A 8 27.85 40.96 30.23
N ILE A 9 28.80 41.04 29.29
CA ILE A 9 28.52 40.80 27.86
C ILE A 9 28.19 39.33 27.57
N VAL A 10 28.75 38.37 28.34
CA VAL A 10 28.44 36.94 28.19
C VAL A 10 27.11 36.58 28.87
N ARG A 11 26.78 37.17 30.04
CA ARG A 11 25.45 36.97 30.66
C ARG A 11 24.33 37.62 29.84
N ASP A 12 24.58 38.79 29.25
CA ASP A 12 23.60 39.46 28.38
C ASP A 12 23.48 38.77 27.01
N ARG A 13 24.49 38.00 26.56
CA ARG A 13 24.41 37.12 25.37
C ARG A 13 23.74 35.77 25.64
N ILE A 14 23.85 35.22 26.84
CA ILE A 14 23.17 33.97 27.21
C ILE A 14 21.67 34.21 27.48
N GLN A 15 21.26 35.43 27.85
CA GLN A 15 19.84 35.82 27.86
C GLN A 15 19.29 36.29 26.50
N LYS A 16 20.14 36.62 25.51
CA LYS A 16 19.72 37.09 24.16
C LYS A 16 19.73 36.00 23.07
N GLY A 17 19.52 34.74 23.46
CA GLY A 17 19.45 33.59 22.55
C GLY A 17 18.23 32.69 22.71
N ARG A 18 17.25 33.05 23.56
CA ARG A 18 15.93 32.41 23.52
C ARG A 18 15.12 33.13 22.46
N SER A 19 14.86 32.47 21.33
CA SER A 19 13.89 32.96 20.35
C SER A 19 12.59 33.28 21.10
N ARG A 20 12.10 34.51 20.98
CA ARG A 20 10.75 34.90 21.42
C ARG A 20 9.77 34.28 20.44
N MET A 21 9.55 33.00 20.63
CA MET A 21 8.75 32.17 19.76
C MET A 21 7.29 32.28 20.19
N LYS A 22 6.41 32.64 19.25
CA LYS A 22 4.97 32.64 19.48
C LYS A 22 4.39 31.24 19.32
N ARG A 23 3.19 31.00 19.82
CA ARG A 23 2.50 29.69 19.79
C ARG A 23 2.52 29.03 18.42
N GLU A 24 2.23 29.79 17.37
CA GLU A 24 2.18 29.27 16.00
C GLU A 24 3.57 28.81 15.51
N GLU A 25 4.62 29.54 15.85
CA GLU A 25 6.01 29.18 15.50
C GLU A 25 6.50 27.97 16.30
N PHE A 26 6.10 27.86 17.57
CA PHE A 26 6.36 26.70 18.43
C PHE A 26 5.72 25.43 17.87
N LEU A 27 4.43 25.47 17.56
CA LEU A 27 3.69 24.32 17.03
C LEU A 27 4.22 23.94 15.64
N ASN A 28 4.47 24.91 14.77
CA ASN A 28 5.03 24.62 13.43
C ASN A 28 6.39 23.92 13.54
N THR A 29 7.28 24.41 14.40
CA THR A 29 8.61 23.80 14.61
C THR A 29 8.48 22.40 15.21
N LEU A 30 7.54 22.19 16.15
CA LEU A 30 7.26 20.89 16.74
C LEU A 30 6.82 19.89 15.66
N PHE A 31 5.80 20.25 14.85
CA PHE A 31 5.22 19.37 13.84
C PHE A 31 6.14 19.10 12.64
N GLU A 32 6.97 20.06 12.24
CA GLU A 32 8.05 19.82 11.27
C GLU A 32 9.01 18.72 11.75
N ASN A 33 9.22 18.66 13.06
CA ASN A 33 10.08 17.66 13.67
C ASN A 33 9.38 16.32 13.94
N ILE A 34 8.06 16.16 13.75
CA ILE A 34 7.35 14.87 13.92
C ILE A 34 6.55 14.45 12.66
N PRO A 35 7.20 14.29 11.49
CA PRO A 35 6.51 14.06 10.21
C PRO A 35 5.83 12.70 10.06
N ASN A 36 6.06 11.76 10.99
CA ASN A 36 5.61 10.37 10.87
C ASN A 36 4.30 10.07 11.63
N TYR A 37 3.68 11.08 12.25
CA TYR A 37 2.41 10.98 12.96
C TYR A 37 1.24 11.17 11.99
N THR A 38 0.10 10.52 12.24
CA THR A 38 -1.13 10.74 11.46
C THR A 38 -1.71 12.13 11.71
N LYS A 39 -2.67 12.54 10.89
CA LYS A 39 -3.32 13.85 11.07
C LYS A 39 -4.08 13.92 12.38
N GLU A 40 -4.70 12.81 12.78
CA GLU A 40 -5.45 12.69 14.03
C GLU A 40 -4.51 12.78 15.25
N GLU A 41 -3.39 12.05 15.23
CA GLU A 41 -2.38 12.10 16.31
C GLU A 41 -1.74 13.50 16.43
N GLN A 42 -1.48 14.16 15.29
CA GLN A 42 -0.97 15.53 15.28
C GLN A 42 -1.98 16.53 15.88
N GLU A 43 -3.27 16.32 15.64
CA GLU A 43 -4.33 17.17 16.19
C GLU A 43 -4.48 17.02 17.70
N GLU A 44 -4.34 15.80 18.24
CA GLU A 44 -4.35 15.56 19.69
C GLU A 44 -3.16 16.23 20.39
N ILE A 45 -1.95 16.07 19.82
CA ILE A 45 -0.73 16.73 20.33
C ILE A 45 -0.89 18.25 20.26
N ARG A 46 -1.50 18.76 19.19
CA ARG A 46 -1.76 20.20 19.02
C ARG A 46 -2.68 20.71 20.12
N GLN A 47 -3.82 20.03 20.33
CA GLN A 47 -4.81 20.43 21.33
C GLN A 47 -4.20 20.45 22.73
N TYR A 48 -3.39 19.45 23.09
CA TYR A 48 -2.71 19.41 24.38
C TYR A 48 -1.81 20.62 24.62
N TYR A 49 -0.94 20.96 23.66
CA TYR A 49 -0.04 22.11 23.82
C TYR A 49 -0.76 23.45 23.70
N GLU A 50 -1.83 23.53 22.89
CA GLU A 50 -2.67 24.73 22.81
C GLU A 50 -3.40 24.99 24.13
N GLU A 51 -3.98 23.97 24.75
CA GLU A 51 -4.64 24.05 26.05
C GLU A 51 -3.65 24.49 27.13
N LEU A 52 -2.47 23.86 27.18
CA LEU A 52 -1.44 24.18 28.16
C LEU A 52 -0.88 25.61 28.01
N ILE A 53 -0.80 26.12 26.78
CA ILE A 53 -0.42 27.53 26.53
C ILE A 53 -1.56 28.48 26.93
N CYS A 54 -2.81 28.16 26.58
CA CYS A 54 -3.98 28.96 26.94
C CYS A 54 -4.13 29.09 28.47
N ASP A 55 -3.98 28.00 29.23
CA ASP A 55 -4.04 28.02 30.70
C ASP A 55 -2.99 28.96 31.31
N GLY A 56 -1.78 28.96 30.76
CA GLY A 56 -0.72 29.87 31.19
C GLY A 56 -1.07 31.34 30.94
N VAL A 57 -1.70 31.64 29.80
CA VAL A 57 -2.16 32.99 29.46
C VAL A 57 -3.35 33.41 30.34
N GLU A 58 -4.29 32.51 30.63
CA GLU A 58 -5.41 32.75 31.53
C GLU A 58 -4.95 33.03 32.98
N ALA A 59 -3.82 32.43 33.39
CA ALA A 59 -3.14 32.75 34.65
C ALA A 59 -2.44 34.11 34.66
N GLY A 60 -2.53 34.89 33.58
CA GLY A 60 -2.01 36.26 33.45
C GLY A 60 -0.54 36.34 33.02
N LEU A 61 0.04 35.25 32.50
CA LEU A 61 1.38 35.25 31.92
C LEU A 61 1.34 35.69 30.45
N ASP A 62 2.43 36.26 29.97
CA ASP A 62 2.61 36.50 28.53
C ASP A 62 2.87 35.17 27.80
N GLU A 63 2.34 35.02 26.59
CA GLU A 63 2.45 33.80 25.78
C GLU A 63 3.91 33.37 25.59
N GLU A 64 4.82 34.32 25.35
CA GLU A 64 6.25 34.03 25.18
C GLU A 64 6.88 33.53 26.48
N GLU A 65 6.38 34.00 27.63
CA GLU A 65 6.82 33.55 28.94
C GLU A 65 6.36 32.11 29.21
N VAL A 66 5.12 31.78 28.87
CA VAL A 66 4.57 30.41 28.97
C VAL A 66 5.39 29.45 28.12
N ILE A 67 5.64 29.79 26.86
CA ILE A 67 6.44 28.96 25.93
C ILE A 67 7.88 28.81 26.41
N SER A 68 8.47 29.85 27.02
CA SER A 68 9.84 29.77 27.57
C SER A 68 10.00 28.81 28.76
N ARG A 69 8.87 28.45 29.41
CA ARG A 69 8.79 27.48 30.51
C ARG A 69 8.59 26.05 29.99
N LEU A 70 8.18 25.88 28.73
CA LEU A 70 8.14 24.58 28.06
C LEU A 70 9.55 24.13 27.68
N GLU A 71 9.70 22.84 27.42
CA GLU A 71 10.86 22.31 26.72
C GLU A 71 10.90 22.83 25.28
N SER A 72 12.08 22.82 24.63
CA SER A 72 12.15 23.24 23.24
C SER A 72 11.37 22.28 22.34
N PRO A 73 10.79 22.75 21.21
CA PRO A 73 10.06 21.91 20.27
C PRO A 73 10.82 20.65 19.83
N GLU A 74 12.15 20.74 19.71
CA GLU A 74 13.00 19.63 19.31
C GLU A 74 13.12 18.55 20.39
N ASN A 75 13.18 18.96 21.66
CA ASN A 75 13.24 18.02 22.79
C ASN A 75 11.89 17.36 23.02
N ILE A 76 10.81 18.12 22.88
CA ILE A 76 9.45 17.57 22.90
C ILE A 76 9.27 16.57 21.76
N ALA A 77 9.66 16.92 20.53
CA ALA A 77 9.62 16.00 19.40
C ALA A 77 10.48 14.74 19.64
N PHE A 78 11.63 14.87 20.30
CA PHE A 78 12.48 13.74 20.66
C PHE A 78 11.81 12.81 21.69
N SER A 79 11.21 13.37 22.74
CA SER A 79 10.47 12.62 23.76
C SER A 79 9.26 11.93 23.17
N LEU A 80 8.44 12.65 22.38
CA LEU A 80 7.30 12.11 21.66
C LEU A 80 7.72 10.96 20.74
N LYS A 81 8.78 11.13 19.93
CA LYS A 81 9.28 10.04 19.05
C LYS A 81 9.76 8.83 19.83
N LYS A 82 10.36 9.02 21.00
CA LYS A 82 10.83 7.95 21.86
C LYS A 82 9.64 7.19 22.44
N GLU A 83 8.67 7.91 22.98
CA GLU A 83 7.44 7.37 23.56
C GLU A 83 6.60 6.67 22.48
N TYR A 84 6.39 7.29 21.32
CA TYR A 84 5.77 6.68 20.14
C TYR A 84 6.48 5.40 19.69
N LYS A 85 7.81 5.32 19.78
CA LYS A 85 8.56 4.11 19.48
C LYS A 85 8.46 3.05 20.58
N GLU A 86 8.25 3.46 21.83
CA GLU A 86 8.10 2.59 23.00
C GLU A 86 6.67 2.05 23.12
N GLU A 87 5.64 2.87 22.90
CA GLU A 87 4.23 2.49 22.80
C GLU A 87 4.00 1.58 21.59
N ARG A 88 4.56 1.92 20.42
CA ARG A 88 4.54 1.02 19.25
C ARG A 88 5.46 -0.19 19.39
N LYS A 89 6.27 -0.30 20.45
CA LYS A 89 6.96 -1.54 20.83
C LYS A 89 6.14 -2.33 21.86
N ALA A 90 5.37 -1.65 22.71
CA ALA A 90 4.54 -2.24 23.75
C ALA A 90 3.21 -2.79 23.20
N GLU A 91 2.66 -2.22 22.12
CA GLU A 91 1.52 -2.78 21.38
C GLU A 91 1.88 -4.00 20.51
N VAL A 92 3.18 -4.33 20.39
CA VAL A 92 3.66 -5.50 19.64
C VAL A 92 3.64 -6.70 20.57
N SER A 93 2.55 -7.46 20.55
CA SER A 93 2.59 -8.86 20.94
C SER A 93 3.49 -9.58 19.94
N VAL A 94 4.79 -9.64 20.24
CA VAL A 94 5.79 -10.32 19.42
C VAL A 94 5.44 -11.81 19.41
N VAL A 95 4.81 -12.27 18.34
CA VAL A 95 4.62 -13.69 18.08
C VAL A 95 5.86 -14.19 17.35
N CYS A 96 6.72 -14.92 18.04
CA CYS A 96 7.87 -15.60 17.43
C CYS A 96 8.01 -16.99 18.06
N ASP A 97 7.86 -18.03 17.24
CA ASP A 97 8.17 -19.42 17.60
C ASP A 97 9.61 -19.79 17.17
N SER A 98 10.20 -19.03 16.23
CA SER A 98 11.60 -19.15 15.80
C SER A 98 12.11 -17.81 15.22
N SER A 99 13.40 -17.74 14.84
CA SER A 99 14.02 -16.52 14.26
C SER A 99 13.43 -16.10 12.90
N ASP A 100 12.84 -17.04 12.16
CA ASP A 100 12.45 -16.86 10.76
C ASP A 100 10.98 -17.22 10.47
N ASP A 101 10.27 -17.83 11.42
CA ASP A 101 8.85 -18.22 11.29
C ASP A 101 7.95 -17.46 12.25
N TYR A 102 6.91 -16.85 11.68
CA TYR A 102 5.90 -16.07 12.38
C TYR A 102 4.53 -16.71 12.13
N THR A 103 3.93 -17.29 13.16
CA THR A 103 2.65 -18.01 13.03
C THR A 103 1.60 -17.33 13.90
N SER A 104 0.38 -17.15 13.40
CA SER A 104 -0.67 -16.56 14.21
C SER A 104 -1.04 -17.45 15.40
N SER A 105 -1.21 -16.87 16.57
CA SER A 105 -1.53 -17.57 17.81
C SER A 105 -2.97 -18.11 17.82
N GLN A 106 -3.85 -17.39 17.12
CA GLN A 106 -5.28 -17.67 16.99
C GLN A 106 -5.71 -17.50 15.52
N PRO A 107 -6.90 -18.01 15.14
CA PRO A 107 -7.49 -17.70 13.84
C PRO A 107 -7.65 -16.19 13.67
N VAL A 108 -7.33 -15.69 12.47
CA VAL A 108 -7.44 -14.27 12.13
C VAL A 108 -8.36 -14.09 10.92
N ALA A 109 -9.07 -12.97 10.90
CA ALA A 109 -9.98 -12.59 9.82
C ALA A 109 -9.28 -11.70 8.78
N HIS A 110 -8.27 -10.92 9.19
CA HIS A 110 -7.56 -9.98 8.33
C HIS A 110 -6.05 -10.22 8.40
N ALA A 111 -5.39 -10.40 7.26
CA ALA A 111 -3.94 -10.56 7.18
C ALA A 111 -3.33 -9.40 6.38
N VAL A 112 -2.44 -8.63 7.01
CA VAL A 112 -1.75 -7.48 6.40
C VAL A 112 -0.25 -7.76 6.37
N ILE A 113 0.28 -7.96 5.16
CA ILE A 113 1.69 -8.27 4.93
C ILE A 113 2.32 -7.16 4.11
N SER A 114 3.31 -6.49 4.71
CA SER A 114 4.09 -5.44 4.06
C SER A 114 5.56 -5.82 4.02
N ALA A 115 6.19 -5.68 2.86
CA ALA A 115 7.60 -5.92 2.69
C ALA A 115 8.26 -4.74 1.98
N ARG A 116 9.56 -4.55 2.19
CA ARG A 116 10.35 -3.62 1.40
C ARG A 116 11.41 -4.36 0.62
N ASP A 117 11.38 -4.20 -0.69
CA ASP A 117 12.36 -4.73 -1.64
C ASP A 117 12.46 -6.27 -1.75
N ARG A 118 11.63 -7.02 -1.00
CA ARG A 118 11.48 -8.47 -1.07
C ARG A 118 10.18 -8.87 -1.72
N GLY A 119 10.19 -10.01 -2.42
CA GLY A 119 8.98 -10.60 -2.97
C GLY A 119 8.09 -11.18 -1.87
N ILE A 120 6.81 -11.36 -2.18
CA ILE A 120 5.82 -12.01 -1.33
C ILE A 120 5.17 -13.14 -2.12
N ALA A 121 5.12 -14.34 -1.57
CA ALA A 121 4.37 -15.48 -2.11
C ALA A 121 3.24 -15.85 -1.15
N LEU A 122 1.99 -15.73 -1.59
CA LEU A 122 0.79 -16.07 -0.83
C LEU A 122 0.21 -17.40 -1.33
N GLU A 123 0.08 -18.34 -0.40
CA GLU A 123 -0.38 -19.72 -0.59
C GLU A 123 -1.41 -20.09 0.50
N PRO A 124 -2.20 -21.16 0.34
CA PRO A 124 -3.12 -21.61 1.38
C PRO A 124 -2.38 -22.20 2.60
N SER A 125 -3.01 -22.09 3.77
CA SER A 125 -2.63 -22.79 5.01
C SER A 125 -3.65 -23.88 5.33
N GLU A 126 -3.16 -25.05 5.75
CA GLU A 126 -3.98 -26.23 6.08
C GLU A 126 -4.33 -26.33 7.58
N ASP A 127 -3.63 -25.60 8.45
CA ASP A 127 -3.74 -25.77 9.91
C ASP A 127 -4.68 -24.75 10.58
N GLY A 128 -5.32 -23.88 9.78
CA GLY A 128 -6.22 -22.84 10.28
C GLY A 128 -5.53 -21.58 10.82
N ARG A 129 -4.21 -21.43 10.62
CA ARG A 129 -3.42 -20.28 11.07
C ARG A 129 -2.68 -19.62 9.92
N VAL A 130 -2.32 -18.36 10.13
CA VAL A 130 -1.46 -17.63 9.21
C VAL A 130 -0.02 -17.97 9.52
N HIS A 131 0.77 -18.30 8.51
CA HIS A 131 2.22 -18.48 8.64
C HIS A 131 2.95 -17.49 7.74
N VAL A 132 4.00 -16.89 8.26
CA VAL A 132 4.94 -16.09 7.50
C VAL A 132 6.33 -16.64 7.74
N HIS A 133 6.97 -17.10 6.68
CA HIS A 133 8.37 -17.48 6.68
C HIS A 133 9.19 -16.38 6.02
N CYS A 134 10.10 -15.80 6.81
CA CYS A 134 10.93 -14.68 6.43
C CYS A 134 12.31 -14.84 7.07
N GLU A 135 13.26 -15.38 6.31
CA GLU A 135 14.68 -15.41 6.72
C GLU A 135 15.16 -14.00 7.07
N LYS A 136 15.70 -13.84 8.27
CA LYS A 136 16.09 -12.54 8.80
C LYS A 136 17.57 -12.24 8.57
N ASP A 137 17.85 -11.12 7.90
CA ASP A 137 19.20 -10.56 7.86
C ASP A 137 19.49 -9.65 9.07
N GLU A 138 20.78 -9.44 9.41
CA GLU A 138 21.21 -8.55 10.51
C GLU A 138 20.69 -7.10 10.38
N ILE A 139 20.41 -6.68 9.14
CA ILE A 139 19.94 -5.33 8.82
C ILE A 139 18.42 -5.21 8.71
N ASP A 140 17.69 -6.31 8.88
CA ASP A 140 16.25 -6.34 8.74
C ASP A 140 15.55 -5.94 10.05
N GLU A 141 14.58 -5.05 9.90
CA GLU A 141 13.59 -4.72 10.91
C GLU A 141 12.29 -5.42 10.57
N ILE A 142 11.86 -6.31 11.45
CA ILE A 142 10.59 -7.03 11.33
C ILE A 142 9.69 -6.60 12.49
N VAL A 143 8.45 -6.26 12.16
CA VAL A 143 7.38 -5.96 13.12
C VAL A 143 6.24 -6.91 12.84
N CYS A 144 5.85 -7.70 13.84
CA CYS A 144 4.72 -8.63 13.73
C CYS A 144 3.91 -8.58 15.01
N TYR A 145 2.59 -8.43 14.89
CA TYR A 145 1.66 -8.41 16.00
C TYR A 145 0.26 -8.82 15.58
N GLU A 146 -0.56 -9.15 16.57
CA GLU A 146 -1.98 -9.43 16.40
C GLU A 146 -2.82 -8.43 17.20
N LYS A 147 -3.86 -7.87 16.55
CA LYS A 147 -4.81 -6.95 17.20
C LYS A 147 -6.20 -7.20 16.61
N GLU A 148 -7.19 -7.44 17.46
CA GLU A 148 -8.62 -7.50 17.06
C GLU A 148 -8.92 -8.43 15.86
N GLY A 149 -8.30 -9.61 15.79
CA GLY A 149 -8.51 -10.56 14.69
C GLY A 149 -7.76 -10.21 13.40
N MET A 150 -6.86 -9.23 13.45
CA MET A 150 -5.90 -8.91 12.40
C MET A 150 -4.52 -9.49 12.75
N PHE A 151 -3.85 -10.08 11.76
CA PHE A 151 -2.43 -10.42 11.79
C PHE A 151 -1.66 -9.39 10.94
N PHE A 152 -0.73 -8.68 11.56
CA PHE A 152 0.12 -7.71 10.88
C PHE A 152 1.56 -8.21 10.82
N PHE A 153 2.17 -8.12 9.64
CA PHE A 153 3.58 -8.40 9.42
C PHE A 153 4.20 -7.31 8.54
N SER A 154 5.30 -6.71 8.99
CA SER A 154 6.06 -5.73 8.23
C SER A 154 7.55 -6.07 8.23
N HIS A 155 8.12 -6.16 7.04
CA HIS A 155 9.56 -6.28 6.81
C HIS A 155 10.10 -4.98 6.22
N ARG A 156 11.21 -4.49 6.79
CA ARG A 156 11.97 -3.36 6.25
C ARG A 156 13.46 -3.60 6.42
N SER A 157 14.22 -3.51 5.34
CA SER A 157 15.68 -3.50 5.43
C SER A 157 16.22 -2.08 5.73
N LYS A 158 17.15 -1.96 6.67
CA LYS A 158 17.94 -0.74 6.87
C LYS A 158 19.00 -0.65 5.76
N ARG A 159 18.96 0.41 4.95
CA ARG A 159 20.07 0.74 4.07
C ARG A 159 21.31 1.05 4.92
N ARG A 160 22.29 0.16 4.92
CA ARG A 160 23.65 0.46 5.34
C ARG A 160 24.44 0.88 4.09
N MET A 161 24.94 2.11 4.04
CA MET A 161 26.00 2.46 3.09
C MET A 161 27.25 1.69 3.54
N HIS A 162 27.66 0.65 2.80
CA HIS A 162 28.99 0.06 2.97
C HIS A 162 29.78 0.05 1.66
N PHE A 163 30.89 0.77 1.72
CA PHE A 163 32.06 0.57 0.89
C PHE A 163 32.77 -0.72 1.38
N PHE A 164 33.15 -1.57 0.42
CA PHE A 164 33.97 -2.80 0.54
C PHE A 164 33.26 -4.12 0.92
N GLY A 165 33.36 -5.09 0.00
CA GLY A 165 33.40 -6.53 0.30
C GLY A 165 32.08 -7.29 0.14
N GLY A 166 31.84 -7.83 -1.06
CA GLY A 166 30.88 -8.89 -1.43
C GLY A 166 29.74 -9.24 -0.47
N PHE A 167 28.51 -8.83 -0.82
CA PHE A 167 27.29 -9.27 -0.13
C PHE A 167 26.52 -10.25 -1.01
N SER A 168 26.37 -11.49 -0.55
CA SER A 168 25.35 -12.40 -1.04
C SER A 168 24.00 -11.86 -0.58
N ARG A 169 23.25 -11.20 -1.47
CA ARG A 169 21.88 -10.77 -1.20
C ARG A 169 21.05 -12.04 -1.09
N VAL A 170 20.58 -12.37 0.11
CA VAL A 170 19.61 -13.44 0.29
C VAL A 170 18.33 -12.96 -0.38
N ASP A 171 18.12 -13.38 -1.63
CA ASP A 171 16.88 -13.11 -2.35
C ASP A 171 15.81 -14.10 -1.90
N SER A 172 15.49 -14.08 -0.59
CA SER A 172 14.42 -14.92 -0.07
C SER A 172 13.11 -14.16 -0.17
N THR A 173 12.25 -14.64 -1.06
CA THR A 173 10.84 -14.27 -1.11
C THR A 173 10.19 -14.62 0.23
N ILE A 174 9.42 -13.68 0.80
CA ILE A 174 8.65 -13.91 2.02
C ILE A 174 7.47 -14.81 1.67
N LYS A 175 7.41 -16.00 2.27
CA LYS A 175 6.31 -16.93 2.05
C LYS A 175 5.25 -16.68 3.10
N VAL A 176 4.01 -16.56 2.65
CA VAL A 176 2.83 -16.30 3.47
C VAL A 176 1.83 -17.40 3.17
N GLN A 177 1.34 -18.06 4.21
CA GLN A 177 0.27 -19.03 4.11
C GLN A 177 -0.93 -18.52 4.89
N ILE A 178 -2.12 -18.50 4.26
CA ILE A 178 -3.35 -18.05 4.92
C ILE A 178 -4.41 -19.16 4.93
N PRO A 179 -5.13 -19.37 6.03
CA PRO A 179 -6.21 -20.33 6.09
C PRO A 179 -7.46 -19.75 5.40
N GLU A 180 -8.38 -20.64 5.00
CA GLU A 180 -9.65 -20.23 4.37
C GLU A 180 -10.53 -19.33 5.27
N SER A 181 -10.26 -19.27 6.58
CA SER A 181 -10.98 -18.39 7.52
C SER A 181 -10.62 -16.91 7.35
N VAL A 182 -9.53 -16.59 6.67
CA VAL A 182 -9.12 -15.21 6.39
C VAL A 182 -10.08 -14.61 5.37
N MET A 183 -10.80 -13.57 5.79
CA MET A 183 -11.73 -12.82 4.94
C MET A 183 -10.99 -11.80 4.07
N GLN A 184 -9.90 -11.21 4.57
CA GLN A 184 -9.17 -10.16 3.87
C GLN A 184 -7.67 -10.38 3.92
N ALA A 185 -7.02 -10.36 2.76
CA ALA A 185 -5.57 -10.44 2.63
C ALA A 185 -5.03 -9.21 1.88
N GLU A 186 -4.14 -8.45 2.51
CA GLU A 186 -3.49 -7.28 1.92
C GLU A 186 -1.97 -7.48 1.85
N LEU A 187 -1.43 -7.48 0.64
CA LEU A 187 -0.02 -7.69 0.35
C LEU A 187 0.57 -6.42 -0.28
N SER A 188 1.67 -5.91 0.28
CA SER A 188 2.33 -4.73 -0.27
C SER A 188 3.85 -4.87 -0.32
N THR A 189 4.47 -4.47 -1.42
CA THR A 189 5.94 -4.36 -1.51
C THR A 189 6.43 -3.31 -2.49
N THR A 190 7.64 -2.76 -2.33
CA THR A 190 8.16 -1.74 -3.26
C THR A 190 8.76 -2.33 -4.53
N ASN A 191 9.74 -3.23 -4.40
CA ASN A 191 10.53 -3.74 -5.54
C ASN A 191 10.39 -5.24 -5.79
N GLY A 192 9.94 -6.02 -4.82
CA GLY A 192 9.76 -7.46 -4.99
C GLY A 192 8.48 -7.80 -5.74
N GLY A 193 8.43 -8.97 -6.40
CA GLY A 193 7.19 -9.45 -7.00
C GLY A 193 6.21 -9.98 -5.96
N ILE A 194 4.91 -9.96 -6.28
CA ILE A 194 3.87 -10.62 -5.48
C ILE A 194 3.32 -11.79 -6.30
N ARG A 195 3.37 -13.00 -5.73
CA ARG A 195 2.74 -14.20 -6.27
C ARG A 195 1.60 -14.60 -5.35
N ILE A 196 0.41 -14.80 -5.89
CA ILE A 196 -0.76 -15.34 -5.20
C ILE A 196 -1.16 -16.61 -5.93
N SER A 197 -1.32 -17.71 -5.20
CA SER A 197 -1.65 -19.00 -5.81
C SER A 197 -2.60 -19.81 -4.93
N GLU A 198 -3.61 -20.42 -5.56
CA GLU A 198 -4.48 -21.43 -4.95
C GLU A 198 -5.27 -20.90 -3.73
N ILE A 199 -5.67 -19.63 -3.78
CA ILE A 199 -6.43 -18.98 -2.70
C ILE A 199 -7.92 -19.10 -2.96
N SER A 200 -8.68 -19.56 -1.97
CA SER A 200 -10.13 -19.70 -2.09
C SER A 200 -10.85 -19.11 -0.87
N LYS A 201 -12.02 -18.51 -1.14
CA LYS A 201 -13.01 -17.98 -0.19
C LYS A 201 -12.75 -16.62 0.50
N PRO A 202 -11.63 -15.87 0.32
CA PRO A 202 -11.56 -14.55 0.94
C PRO A 202 -12.57 -13.61 0.28
N GLU A 203 -13.11 -12.69 1.07
CA GLU A 203 -13.91 -11.58 0.56
C GLU A 203 -13.06 -10.60 -0.25
N MET A 204 -11.82 -10.36 0.19
CA MET A 204 -10.93 -9.37 -0.42
C MET A 204 -9.49 -9.88 -0.50
N VAL A 205 -8.86 -9.75 -1.67
CA VAL A 205 -7.42 -9.93 -1.86
C VAL A 205 -6.84 -8.70 -2.55
N LYS A 206 -5.93 -8.00 -1.89
CA LYS A 206 -5.22 -6.84 -2.44
C LYS A 206 -3.73 -7.14 -2.56
N ALA A 207 -3.15 -6.86 -3.72
CA ALA A 207 -1.71 -6.96 -3.94
C ALA A 207 -1.19 -5.71 -4.63
N HIS A 208 -0.34 -4.97 -3.93
CA HIS A 208 0.16 -3.67 -4.37
C HIS A 208 1.68 -3.65 -4.44
N THR A 209 2.23 -3.16 -5.55
CA THR A 209 3.66 -2.92 -5.66
C THR A 209 4.02 -1.74 -6.55
N THR A 210 5.25 -1.23 -6.43
CA THR A 210 5.73 -0.14 -7.30
C THR A 210 6.45 -0.69 -8.52
N ASN A 211 7.42 -1.59 -8.30
CA ASN A 211 8.33 -2.06 -9.34
C ASN A 211 8.29 -3.58 -9.55
N GLY A 212 7.62 -4.32 -8.66
CA GLY A 212 7.45 -5.76 -8.77
C GLY A 212 6.35 -6.17 -9.75
N GLY A 213 6.50 -7.34 -10.36
CA GLY A 213 5.40 -7.99 -11.06
C GLY A 213 4.40 -8.58 -10.07
N ILE A 214 3.12 -8.62 -10.44
CA ILE A 214 2.10 -9.33 -9.68
C ILE A 214 1.62 -10.51 -10.52
N THR A 215 1.60 -11.71 -9.95
CA THR A 215 1.03 -12.91 -10.56
C THR A 215 -0.05 -13.48 -9.65
N CYS A 216 -1.27 -13.56 -10.15
CA CYS A 216 -2.42 -14.15 -9.48
C CYS A 216 -2.85 -15.39 -10.28
N ASN A 217 -2.90 -16.57 -9.65
CA ASN A 217 -3.26 -17.82 -10.32
C ASN A 217 -4.14 -18.70 -9.43
N ASP A 218 -5.18 -19.31 -10.01
CA ASP A 218 -6.16 -20.16 -9.30
C ASP A 218 -6.73 -19.50 -8.03
N VAL A 219 -7.40 -18.35 -8.22
CA VAL A 219 -7.99 -17.57 -7.12
C VAL A 219 -9.51 -17.54 -7.21
N ARG A 220 -10.17 -17.79 -6.07
CA ARG A 220 -11.63 -17.66 -5.89
C ARG A 220 -11.93 -16.73 -4.72
N ALA A 221 -12.40 -15.51 -5.00
CA ALA A 221 -12.62 -14.48 -3.98
C ALA A 221 -13.79 -13.55 -4.37
N SER A 222 -14.36 -12.77 -3.45
CA SER A 222 -15.38 -11.78 -3.85
C SER A 222 -14.74 -10.62 -4.62
N HIS A 223 -13.66 -10.05 -4.09
CA HIS A 223 -13.00 -8.87 -4.65
C HIS A 223 -11.49 -9.09 -4.76
N VAL A 224 -10.92 -8.78 -5.92
CA VAL A 224 -9.47 -8.86 -6.15
C VAL A 224 -8.95 -7.54 -6.71
N GLU A 225 -7.91 -6.98 -6.09
CA GLU A 225 -7.25 -5.76 -6.53
C GLU A 225 -5.74 -5.99 -6.71
N LEU A 226 -5.24 -5.83 -7.94
CA LEU A 226 -3.85 -6.07 -8.31
C LEU A 226 -3.26 -4.81 -8.94
N ILE A 227 -2.38 -4.12 -8.22
CA ILE A 227 -1.87 -2.80 -8.63
C ILE A 227 -0.34 -2.80 -8.65
N SER A 228 0.25 -2.52 -9.82
CA SER A 228 1.71 -2.30 -9.94
C SER A 228 2.01 -1.03 -10.69
N SER A 229 2.90 -0.15 -10.24
CA SER A 229 3.21 1.06 -11.04
C SER A 229 3.96 0.73 -12.33
N ASN A 230 4.97 -0.15 -12.29
CA ASN A 230 5.94 -0.27 -13.37
C ASN A 230 6.04 -1.65 -14.03
N ALA A 231 5.67 -2.71 -13.34
CA ALA A 231 5.85 -4.07 -13.82
C ALA A 231 4.52 -4.76 -14.16
N SER A 232 4.61 -5.87 -14.89
CA SER A 232 3.44 -6.56 -15.42
C SER A 232 2.56 -7.13 -14.31
N VAL A 233 1.25 -7.05 -14.52
CA VAL A 233 0.24 -7.70 -13.67
C VAL A 233 -0.40 -8.82 -14.49
N LYS A 234 -0.31 -10.05 -13.98
CA LYS A 234 -0.80 -11.27 -14.63
C LYS A 234 -1.86 -11.93 -13.75
N CYS A 235 -2.99 -12.28 -14.33
CA CYS A 235 -4.09 -12.99 -13.66
C CYS A 235 -4.53 -14.17 -14.52
N GLU A 236 -4.53 -15.38 -13.94
CA GLU A 236 -4.90 -16.61 -14.64
C GLU A 236 -5.84 -17.48 -13.79
N ASP A 237 -6.75 -18.21 -14.43
CA ASP A 237 -7.62 -19.22 -13.80
C ASP A 237 -8.40 -18.69 -12.58
N THR A 238 -9.02 -17.52 -12.70
CA THR A 238 -9.56 -16.77 -11.54
C THR A 238 -11.08 -16.58 -11.64
N LYS A 239 -11.80 -16.84 -10.55
CA LYS A 239 -13.26 -16.65 -10.46
C LYS A 239 -13.62 -15.72 -9.30
N VAL A 240 -14.24 -14.58 -9.60
CA VAL A 240 -14.51 -13.54 -8.59
C VAL A 240 -15.87 -12.87 -8.77
N GLN A 241 -16.30 -12.02 -7.84
CA GLN A 241 -17.41 -11.09 -8.13
C GLN A 241 -16.89 -9.86 -8.89
N THR A 242 -15.79 -9.28 -8.40
CA THR A 242 -15.12 -8.14 -9.04
C THR A 242 -13.60 -8.29 -9.04
N ILE A 243 -12.97 -7.83 -10.13
CA ILE A 243 -11.51 -7.71 -10.23
C ILE A 243 -11.09 -6.36 -10.80
N CYS A 244 -10.08 -5.76 -10.18
CA CYS A 244 -9.41 -4.55 -10.63
C CYS A 244 -7.91 -4.83 -10.84
N MET A 245 -7.42 -4.59 -12.05
CA MET A 245 -6.01 -4.69 -12.40
C MET A 245 -5.52 -3.34 -12.93
N GLU A 246 -4.54 -2.75 -12.27
CA GLU A 246 -3.99 -1.46 -12.68
C GLU A 246 -2.47 -1.45 -12.81
N SER A 247 -2.00 -0.73 -13.83
CA SER A 247 -0.59 -0.37 -13.89
C SER A 247 -0.30 0.92 -14.64
N THR A 248 0.73 1.69 -14.28
CA THR A 248 1.11 2.85 -15.10
C THR A 248 1.86 2.40 -16.36
N ASN A 249 2.88 1.54 -16.20
CA ASN A 249 3.78 1.15 -17.30
C ASN A 249 3.78 -0.35 -17.63
N GLY A 250 3.30 -1.18 -16.71
CA GLY A 250 3.28 -2.63 -16.86
C GLY A 250 2.17 -3.12 -17.78
N ALA A 251 2.46 -4.16 -18.56
CA ALA A 251 1.43 -4.87 -19.32
C ALA A 251 0.48 -5.61 -18.37
N LEU A 252 -0.82 -5.61 -18.71
CA LEU A 252 -1.84 -6.40 -18.04
C LEU A 252 -2.13 -7.65 -18.86
N ARG A 253 -2.10 -8.82 -18.21
CA ARG A 253 -2.38 -10.12 -18.85
C ARG A 253 -3.45 -10.85 -18.08
N LEU A 254 -4.54 -11.20 -18.76
CA LEU A 254 -5.66 -11.96 -18.20
C LEU A 254 -5.83 -13.25 -19.00
N LYS A 255 -6.04 -14.38 -18.34
CA LYS A 255 -6.36 -15.65 -19.01
C LYS A 255 -7.36 -16.45 -18.17
N ASP A 256 -8.46 -16.87 -18.76
CA ASP A 256 -9.53 -17.60 -18.05
C ASP A 256 -9.96 -16.89 -16.74
N VAL A 257 -10.37 -15.63 -16.86
CA VAL A 257 -10.83 -14.81 -15.74
C VAL A 257 -12.33 -14.59 -15.85
N GLN A 258 -13.07 -15.00 -14.83
CA GLN A 258 -14.53 -14.90 -14.76
C GLN A 258 -14.92 -14.03 -13.57
N ALA A 259 -15.61 -12.92 -13.82
CA ALA A 259 -16.13 -12.03 -12.79
C ALA A 259 -17.67 -11.97 -12.87
N ASP A 260 -18.38 -12.25 -11.76
CA ASP A 260 -19.85 -12.25 -11.77
C ASP A 260 -20.45 -10.86 -12.05
N GLU A 261 -19.72 -9.80 -11.72
CA GLU A 261 -20.16 -8.42 -11.87
C GLU A 261 -19.21 -7.61 -12.75
N LYS A 262 -17.97 -7.38 -12.31
CA LYS A 262 -17.11 -6.35 -12.92
C LYS A 262 -15.67 -6.77 -13.09
N LEU A 263 -15.11 -6.51 -14.28
CA LEU A 263 -13.70 -6.67 -14.60
C LEU A 263 -13.14 -5.34 -15.09
N VAL A 264 -12.15 -4.80 -14.39
CA VAL A 264 -11.43 -3.57 -14.77
C VAL A 264 -9.97 -3.89 -15.02
N ALA A 265 -9.48 -3.52 -16.20
CA ALA A 265 -8.07 -3.56 -16.54
C ALA A 265 -7.65 -2.21 -17.12
N HIS A 266 -6.81 -1.48 -16.38
CA HIS A 266 -6.40 -0.13 -16.74
C HIS A 266 -4.88 0.04 -16.71
N THR A 267 -4.32 0.57 -17.79
CA THR A 267 -2.93 1.01 -17.77
C THR A 267 -2.69 2.27 -18.58
N THR A 268 -1.58 2.97 -18.40
CA THR A 268 -1.27 4.15 -19.23
C THR A 268 -0.43 3.77 -20.44
N ASN A 269 0.66 3.03 -20.22
CA ASN A 269 1.65 2.71 -21.24
C ASN A 269 1.76 1.20 -21.54
N GLY A 270 1.17 0.36 -20.70
CA GLY A 270 1.17 -1.09 -20.89
C GLY A 270 0.14 -1.56 -21.90
N SER A 271 0.43 -2.66 -22.59
CA SER A 271 -0.58 -3.37 -23.39
C SER A 271 -1.52 -4.14 -22.47
N ILE A 272 -2.77 -4.29 -22.90
CA ILE A 272 -3.74 -5.20 -22.27
C ILE A 272 -3.92 -6.40 -23.20
N HIS A 273 -3.52 -7.57 -22.72
CA HIS A 273 -3.72 -8.85 -23.41
C HIS A 273 -4.66 -9.73 -22.58
N PHE A 274 -5.70 -10.28 -23.20
CA PHE A 274 -6.66 -11.12 -22.51
C PHE A 274 -7.09 -12.33 -23.34
N GLU A 275 -7.32 -13.46 -22.70
CA GLU A 275 -7.79 -14.69 -23.33
C GLU A 275 -8.93 -15.26 -22.49
N GLU A 276 -10.07 -15.51 -23.13
CA GLU A 276 -11.22 -16.15 -22.51
C GLU A 276 -11.71 -15.50 -21.19
N ILE A 277 -11.92 -14.19 -21.19
CA ILE A 277 -12.49 -13.49 -20.02
C ILE A 277 -14.01 -13.37 -20.12
N ASP A 278 -14.69 -13.32 -18.97
CA ASP A 278 -16.14 -13.09 -18.87
C ASP A 278 -16.51 -12.20 -17.67
N ALA A 279 -17.42 -11.24 -17.89
CA ALA A 279 -18.07 -10.47 -16.84
C ALA A 279 -19.34 -9.76 -17.34
N LYS A 280 -20.19 -9.29 -16.41
CA LYS A 280 -21.34 -8.42 -16.76
C LYS A 280 -20.89 -7.03 -17.20
N ASP A 281 -19.87 -6.46 -16.58
CA ASP A 281 -19.26 -5.17 -16.97
C ASP A 281 -17.74 -5.32 -17.15
N ILE A 282 -17.27 -5.18 -18.37
CA ILE A 282 -15.85 -5.29 -18.74
C ILE A 282 -15.34 -3.90 -19.15
N GLN A 283 -14.30 -3.41 -18.48
CA GLN A 283 -13.67 -2.13 -18.76
C GLN A 283 -12.18 -2.30 -19.02
N LEU A 284 -11.76 -2.09 -20.27
CA LEU A 284 -10.38 -2.22 -20.72
C LEU A 284 -9.89 -0.86 -21.25
N LYS A 285 -8.84 -0.31 -20.65
CA LYS A 285 -8.36 1.03 -21.01
C LYS A 285 -6.85 1.14 -21.00
N THR A 286 -6.28 1.68 -22.09
CA THR A 286 -4.88 2.11 -22.09
C THR A 286 -4.60 3.29 -22.99
N SER A 287 -3.73 4.23 -22.61
CA SER A 287 -3.49 5.42 -23.45
C SER A 287 -2.62 5.11 -24.67
N ASN A 288 -1.53 4.37 -24.48
CA ASN A 288 -0.43 4.34 -25.45
C ASN A 288 -0.14 2.98 -26.09
N ALA A 289 -0.82 1.91 -25.67
CA ALA A 289 -0.54 0.56 -26.12
C ALA A 289 -1.80 -0.21 -26.53
N SER A 290 -1.60 -1.34 -27.21
CA SER A 290 -2.73 -2.08 -27.80
C SER A 290 -3.55 -2.84 -26.77
N ILE A 291 -4.85 -2.97 -27.06
CA ILE A 291 -5.76 -3.87 -26.36
C ILE A 291 -6.09 -5.03 -27.29
N LYS A 292 -5.79 -6.28 -26.89
CA LYS A 292 -5.97 -7.47 -27.74
C LYS A 292 -6.47 -8.66 -26.93
N GLY A 293 -7.43 -9.40 -27.46
CA GLY A 293 -7.88 -10.61 -26.78
C GLY A 293 -9.20 -11.23 -27.23
N THR A 294 -9.64 -12.27 -26.51
CA THR A 294 -10.89 -12.99 -26.74
C THR A 294 -11.83 -12.90 -25.53
N LEU A 295 -13.11 -12.65 -25.78
CA LEU A 295 -14.20 -12.68 -24.79
C LEU A 295 -15.01 -13.97 -24.94
N ARG A 296 -15.50 -14.53 -23.83
CA ARG A 296 -16.41 -15.68 -23.85
C ARG A 296 -17.83 -15.24 -24.27
N GLY A 297 -18.48 -16.02 -25.12
CA GLY A 297 -19.87 -15.79 -25.54
C GLY A 297 -20.00 -14.99 -26.85
N LYS A 298 -21.22 -14.59 -27.20
CA LYS A 298 -21.51 -13.94 -28.49
C LYS A 298 -21.42 -12.42 -28.40
N GLY A 299 -20.85 -11.78 -29.40
CA GLY A 299 -20.80 -10.31 -29.48
C GLY A 299 -22.16 -9.61 -29.43
N THR A 300 -23.25 -10.31 -29.76
CA THR A 300 -24.63 -9.80 -29.65
C THR A 300 -25.13 -9.64 -28.21
N GLU A 301 -24.49 -10.31 -27.24
CA GLU A 301 -24.86 -10.25 -25.82
C GLU A 301 -24.35 -8.96 -25.13
N TYR A 302 -23.43 -8.24 -25.78
CA TYR A 302 -22.75 -7.09 -25.23
C TYR A 302 -23.30 -5.77 -25.77
N ALA A 303 -23.57 -4.83 -24.89
CA ALA A 303 -23.57 -3.40 -25.18
C ALA A 303 -22.11 -2.93 -25.28
N ILE A 304 -21.67 -2.57 -26.47
CA ILE A 304 -20.26 -2.26 -26.76
C ILE A 304 -20.08 -0.76 -26.89
N GLU A 305 -19.11 -0.22 -26.17
CA GLU A 305 -18.55 1.10 -26.37
C GLU A 305 -17.05 0.97 -26.60
N SER A 306 -16.56 1.36 -27.77
CA SER A 306 -15.14 1.24 -28.07
C SER A 306 -14.60 2.42 -28.86
N GLY A 307 -13.32 2.74 -28.66
CA GLY A 307 -12.76 3.92 -29.32
C GLY A 307 -11.24 3.96 -29.31
N THR A 308 -10.68 4.38 -30.44
CA THR A 308 -9.30 4.84 -30.52
C THR A 308 -9.14 6.04 -31.43
N SER A 309 -8.21 6.93 -31.08
CA SER A 309 -7.94 8.17 -31.83
C SER A 309 -6.99 7.93 -33.00
N ASN A 310 -5.91 7.17 -32.78
CA ASN A 310 -4.83 6.99 -33.77
C ASN A 310 -4.59 5.53 -34.18
N GLY A 311 -5.39 4.59 -33.66
CA GLY A 311 -5.29 3.16 -33.97
C GLY A 311 -6.40 2.63 -34.86
N LYS A 312 -6.30 1.35 -35.20
CA LYS A 312 -7.39 0.56 -35.78
C LYS A 312 -8.25 -0.05 -34.69
N ASN A 313 -9.56 -0.07 -34.88
CA ASN A 313 -10.51 -0.72 -33.98
C ASN A 313 -11.24 -1.86 -34.70
N SER A 314 -11.19 -3.07 -34.15
CA SER A 314 -11.96 -4.22 -34.66
C SER A 314 -13.43 -4.23 -34.22
N LEU A 315 -13.81 -3.40 -33.24
CA LEU A 315 -15.16 -3.29 -32.70
C LEU A 315 -15.89 -2.05 -33.24
N PRO A 316 -17.23 -2.06 -33.32
CA PRO A 316 -18.02 -0.85 -33.57
C PRO A 316 -17.88 0.13 -32.40
N SER A 317 -17.97 1.44 -32.68
CA SER A 317 -17.84 2.47 -31.64
C SER A 317 -18.96 2.44 -30.61
N LYS A 318 -20.18 2.14 -31.05
CA LYS A 318 -21.36 1.87 -30.22
C LYS A 318 -22.16 0.72 -30.82
N TRP A 319 -22.59 -0.23 -30.00
CA TRP A 319 -23.42 -1.36 -30.42
C TRP A 319 -24.35 -1.80 -29.29
N ASN A 320 -25.56 -2.23 -29.66
CA ASN A 320 -26.58 -2.78 -28.75
C ASN A 320 -26.76 -1.98 -27.45
N GLN A 321 -26.91 -0.65 -27.59
CA GLN A 321 -27.08 0.28 -26.46
C GLN A 321 -28.49 0.22 -25.83
N SER A 322 -29.16 -0.91 -25.94
CA SER A 322 -30.44 -1.16 -25.30
C SER A 322 -30.20 -1.64 -23.86
N ASP A 323 -31.08 -1.26 -22.93
CA ASP A 323 -31.08 -1.78 -21.56
C ASP A 323 -31.36 -3.30 -21.48
N SER A 324 -31.69 -3.93 -22.62
CA SER A 324 -31.85 -5.38 -22.74
C SER A 324 -30.54 -6.15 -22.94
N ALA A 325 -29.41 -5.46 -23.19
CA ALA A 325 -28.11 -6.12 -23.29
C ALA A 325 -27.69 -6.69 -21.93
N ALA A 326 -27.40 -7.99 -21.89
CA ALA A 326 -27.07 -8.69 -20.65
C ALA A 326 -25.68 -8.32 -20.09
N LYS A 327 -24.78 -7.87 -20.97
CA LYS A 327 -23.39 -7.53 -20.64
C LYS A 327 -22.98 -6.18 -21.24
N ARG A 328 -21.98 -5.53 -20.64
CA ARG A 328 -21.39 -4.26 -21.05
C ARG A 328 -19.90 -4.44 -21.32
N LEU A 329 -19.43 -3.84 -22.42
CA LEU A 329 -18.03 -3.87 -22.83
C LEU A 329 -17.56 -2.46 -23.19
N SER A 330 -16.61 -1.93 -22.41
CA SER A 330 -15.95 -0.64 -22.68
C SER A 330 -14.48 -0.87 -23.02
N VAL A 331 -14.04 -0.48 -24.22
CA VAL A 331 -12.66 -0.71 -24.68
C VAL A 331 -12.07 0.56 -25.31
N HIS A 332 -11.09 1.16 -24.66
CA HIS A 332 -10.58 2.47 -25.06
C HIS A 332 -9.06 2.55 -25.10
N THR A 333 -8.52 3.08 -26.20
CA THR A 333 -7.12 3.50 -26.25
C THR A 333 -6.87 4.71 -27.12
N SER A 334 -5.94 5.60 -26.78
CA SER A 334 -5.71 6.80 -27.59
C SER A 334 -4.84 6.51 -28.82
N ASN A 335 -3.75 5.78 -28.66
CA ASN A 335 -2.66 5.77 -29.64
C ASN A 335 -2.37 4.41 -30.31
N ALA A 336 -3.15 3.38 -30.02
CA ALA A 336 -2.85 2.02 -30.48
C ALA A 336 -4.08 1.23 -30.92
N ASN A 337 -3.86 0.02 -31.44
CA ASN A 337 -4.93 -0.80 -32.00
C ASN A 337 -5.75 -1.51 -30.91
N ILE A 338 -7.06 -1.63 -31.17
CA ILE A 338 -8.00 -2.50 -30.47
C ILE A 338 -8.28 -3.71 -31.39
N LYS A 339 -7.96 -4.92 -30.92
CA LYS A 339 -8.28 -6.18 -31.60
C LYS A 339 -8.96 -7.17 -30.64
N VAL A 340 -10.28 -7.13 -30.60
CA VAL A 340 -11.11 -8.00 -29.76
C VAL A 340 -11.89 -8.98 -30.64
N ALA A 341 -11.93 -10.24 -30.23
CA ALA A 341 -12.75 -11.29 -30.82
C ALA A 341 -13.64 -11.93 -29.74
N PHE A 342 -14.65 -12.67 -30.18
CA PHE A 342 -15.61 -13.37 -29.35
C PHE A 342 -15.53 -14.87 -29.67
N GLU A 343 -15.53 -15.72 -28.64
CA GLU A 343 -15.45 -17.18 -28.78
C GLU A 343 -16.70 -17.83 -28.17
N GLU A 344 -17.42 -18.59 -29.00
CA GLU A 344 -18.53 -19.44 -28.55
C GLU A 344 -17.94 -20.74 -27.99
N MET A 345 -18.23 -21.04 -26.72
CA MET A 345 -17.89 -22.32 -26.09
C MET A 345 -18.97 -23.37 -26.29
#